data_AF-A0A520AHW3-F1
#
_entry.id   AF-A0A520AHW3-F1
#
_cell.length_a   1.000
_cell.length_b   1.000
_cell.length_c   1.000
_cell.angle_alpha   90.00
_cell.angle_beta   90.00
_cell.angle_gamma   90.00
#
_symmetry.space_group_name_H-M   'P 1'
#
loop_
_entity.id
_entity.type
_entity.pdbx_description
1 polymer ?
#
loop_
_entity_poly.entity_id
_entity_poly.type
_entity_poly.pdbx_seq_one_letter_code
_entity_poly.pdbx_strand_id
1 'polypeptide(L)' 'MSKRPRRNHSPAFKAKVALAAVKGEKTLAELAQQFDVHP' A
#
# COMPACT_ATOMS: atom_id res chain seq x y z
N MET A 1 -24.88 3.93 2.20
CA MET A 1 -23.48 3.45 2.15
C MET A 1 -22.55 4.63 2.42
N SER A 2 -22.17 4.87 3.68
CA SER A 2 -21.23 5.94 4.02
C SER A 2 -19.86 5.60 3.44
N LYS A 3 -19.28 6.51 2.65
CA LYS A 3 -17.96 6.33 2.02
C LYS A 3 -16.91 6.30 3.13
N ARG A 4 -16.24 5.16 3.33
CA ARG A 4 -15.17 5.06 4.34
C ARG A 4 -14.14 6.16 4.05
N PRO A 5 -13.76 6.98 5.06
CA PRO A 5 -12.76 8.01 4.87
C PRO A 5 -11.44 7.38 4.43
N ARG A 6 -10.74 8.03 3.48
CA ARG A 6 -9.43 7.54 3.01
C ARG A 6 -8.46 7.54 4.18
N ARG A 7 -7.75 6.42 4.36
CA ARG A 7 -6.65 6.33 5.35
C ARG A 7 -5.50 7.23 4.89
N ASN A 8 -5.02 8.08 5.79
CA ASN A 8 -3.83 8.89 5.54
C ASN A 8 -2.61 8.15 6.10
N HIS A 9 -1.62 7.86 5.25
CA HIS A 9 -0.43 7.11 5.63
C HIS A 9 0.77 8.04 5.82
N SER A 10 1.64 7.73 6.79
CA SER A 10 2.86 8.50 7.03
C SER A 10 3.83 8.42 5.84
N PRO A 11 4.71 9.42 5.66
CA PRO A 11 5.72 9.39 4.59
C PRO A 11 6.62 8.14 4.65
N ALA A 12 7.01 7.72 5.85
CA ALA A 12 7.82 6.52 6.06
C ALA A 12 7.11 5.24 5.60
N PHE A 13 5.80 5.13 5.84
CA PHE A 13 5.01 4.00 5.36
C PHE A 13 4.97 3.98 3.83
N LYS A 14 4.71 5.12 3.18
CA LYS A 14 4.68 5.23 1.72
C LYS A 14 6.02 4.84 1.09
N ALA A 15 7.14 5.29 1.67
CA ALA A 15 8.48 4.94 1.20
C ALA A 15 8.74 3.43 1.28
N LYS A 16 8.34 2.78 2.38
CA LYS A 16 8.48 1.33 2.55
C LYS A 16 7.70 0.54 1.48
N VAL A 17 6.45 0.93 1.22
CA VAL A 17 5.61 0.28 0.19
C VAL A 17 6.19 0.51 -1.20
N ALA A 18 6.65 1.72 -1.52
CA ALA A 18 7.24 2.05 -2.81
C ALA A 18 8.52 1.24 -3.08
N LEU A 19 9.41 1.13 -2.09
CA LEU A 19 10.63 0.31 -2.23
C LEU A 19 10.30 -1.17 -2.45
N ALA A 20 9.27 -1.69 -1.78
CA ALA A 20 8.82 -3.06 -1.99
C ALA A 20 8.24 -3.28 -3.40
N ALA A 21 7.49 -2.30 -3.93
CA ALA A 21 6.98 -2.34 -5.29
C ALA A 21 8.10 -2.30 -6.35
N VAL A 22 9.11 -1.45 -6.14
CA VAL A 22 10.26 -1.33 -7.06
C VAL A 22 11.11 -2.61 -7.10
N LYS A 23 11.20 -3.36 -6.00
CA LYS A 23 11.92 -4.65 -5.98
C LYS A 23 11.30 -5.70 -6.91
N GLY A 24 10.01 -5.60 -7.23
CA GLY A 24 9.34 -6.49 -8.19
C GLY A 24 9.19 -7.96 -7.75
N GLU A 25 9.49 -8.28 -6.48
CA GLU A 25 9.39 -9.65 -5.93
C GLU A 25 7.94 -10.11 -5.75
N LYS A 26 7.00 -9.17 -5.64
CA LYS A 26 5.58 -9.41 -5.40
C LYS A 26 4.74 -8.59 -6.37
N THR A 27 3.58 -9.12 -6.72
CA THR A 27 2.60 -8.38 -7.51
C THR A 27 2.00 -7.23 -6.69
N LEU A 28 1.42 -6.23 -7.38
CA LEU A 28 0.73 -5.11 -6.72
C LEU A 28 -0.40 -5.58 -5.80
N ALA A 29 -1.12 -6.65 -6.18
CA ALA A 29 -2.20 -7.22 -5.38
C ALA A 29 -1.70 -7.84 -4.08
N GLU A 30 -0.57 -8.55 -4.12
CA GLU A 30 0.04 -9.15 -2.93
C GLU A 30 0.63 -8.09 -1.99
N LEU A 31 1.24 -7.03 -2.55
CA LEU A 31 1.70 -5.89 -1.78
C LEU A 31 0.53 -5.14 -1.13
N ALA A 32 -0.56 -4.94 -1.88
CA ALA A 32 -1.78 -4.33 -1.39
C ALA A 32 -2.35 -5.08 -0.19
N GLN A 33 -2.42 -6.42 -0.29
CA GLN A 33 -2.87 -7.28 0.80
C GLN A 33 -1.90 -7.26 2.00
N GLN A 34 -0.59 -7.30 1.75
CA GLN A 34 0.41 -7.30 2.82
C GLN A 34 0.42 -6.00 3.63
N PHE A 35 0.19 -4.87 2.97
CA PHE A 35 0.22 -3.55 3.60
C PHE A 35 -1.16 -3.00 3.97
N ASP A 36 -2.23 -3.76 3.75
CA ASP A 36 -3.64 -3.32 3.92
C ASP A 36 -3.89 -1.98 3.19
N VAL A 37 -3.37 -1.88 1.96
CA VAL A 37 -3.56 -0.73 1.06
C VAL A 37 -4.40 -1.14 -0.14
N HIS A 38 -5.05 -0.16 -0.76
CA HIS A 38 -5.71 -0.39 -2.04
C HIS A 38 -4.65 -0.49 -3.15
N PRO A 39 -4.74 -1.48 -4.06
CA PRO A 39 -3.81 -1.63 -5.19
C PRO A 39 -3.85 -0.45 -6.16
#